data_AF-A0A4Q0A2A0-F1
#
_entry.id   AF-A0A4Q0A2A0-F1
#
_cell.length_a   1.000
_cell.length_b   1.000
_cell.length_c   1.000
_cell.angle_alpha   90.00
_cell.angle_beta   90.00
_cell.angle_gamma   90.00
#
_symmetry.space_group_name_H-M   'P 1'
#
loop_
_entity.id
_entity.type
_entity.pdbx_description
1 polymer ?
#
loop_
_entity_poly.entity_id
_entity_poly.type
_entity_poly.pdbx_seq_one_letter_code
_entity_poly.pdbx_strand_id
1 'polypeptide(L)'
;MSDQVDEADVDEALRLMDSAQHTLEAHATAGGNRRAAGAGRGGAGGPRSTPDAIFAILRQMARAGGNLTLELPFRAVLERVVAKGYSEQDLLEVVRMYEDIDVLLLNQSRTKISFVTPPE
;
A
#
# COMPACT_ATOMS: atom_id res chain seq x y z
N MET A 1 30.24 -22.65 37.75
CA MET A 1 30.49 -21.72 36.63
C MET A 1 30.20 -22.50 35.38
N SER A 2 29.03 -22.30 34.78
CA SER A 2 28.66 -22.95 33.51
C SER A 2 29.28 -22.14 32.38
N ASP A 3 30.31 -22.70 31.78
CA ASP A 3 30.96 -22.24 30.53
C ASP A 3 30.38 -23.04 29.36
N GLN A 4 29.07 -23.28 29.37
CA GLN A 4 28.34 -23.98 28.32
C GLN A 4 27.21 -23.04 27.91
N VAL A 5 27.26 -22.60 26.66
CA VAL A 5 26.20 -21.84 26.02
C VAL A 5 25.17 -22.83 25.50
N ASP A 6 23.95 -22.73 25.99
CA ASP A 6 22.86 -23.58 25.54
C ASP A 6 22.34 -23.07 24.19
N GLU A 7 21.77 -23.97 23.37
CA GLU A 7 21.23 -23.61 22.05
C GLU A 7 20.17 -22.49 22.13
N ALA A 8 19.48 -22.40 23.27
CA ALA A 8 18.54 -21.33 23.60
C ALA A 8 19.21 -19.94 23.70
N ASP A 9 20.44 -19.86 24.22
CA ASP A 9 21.18 -18.59 24.30
C ASP A 9 21.63 -18.11 22.91
N VAL A 10 21.92 -19.06 22.01
CA VAL A 10 22.29 -18.78 20.61
C VAL A 10 21.08 -18.23 19.83
N ASP A 11 19.90 -18.83 19.99
CA ASP A 11 18.67 -18.33 19.38
C ASP A 11 18.27 -16.96 19.93
N GLU A 12 18.45 -16.73 21.24
CA GLU A 12 18.18 -15.43 21.84
C GLU A 12 19.14 -14.35 21.31
N ALA A 13 20.42 -14.69 21.11
CA ALA A 13 21.40 -13.79 20.50
C ALA A 13 21.08 -13.48 19.03
N LEU A 14 20.67 -14.47 18.24
CA LEU A 14 20.27 -14.25 16.84
C LEU A 14 19.06 -13.34 16.73
N ARG A 15 18.05 -13.54 17.58
CA ARG A 15 16.87 -12.67 17.64
C ARG A 15 17.23 -11.26 18.10
N LEU A 16 18.15 -11.12 19.06
CA LEU A 16 18.61 -9.82 19.53
C LEU A 16 19.35 -9.05 18.43
N MET A 17 20.21 -9.72 17.66
CA MET A 17 20.92 -9.11 16.52
C MET A 17 19.96 -8.62 15.44
N ASP A 18 18.95 -9.41 15.09
CA ASP A 18 17.93 -9.04 14.09
C ASP A 18 17.11 -7.81 14.56
N SER A 19 16.79 -7.74 15.85
CA SER A 19 16.11 -6.59 16.45
C SER A 19 16.96 -5.30 16.45
N ALA A 20 18.29 -5.43 16.56
CA ALA A 20 19.22 -4.30 16.50
C ALA A 20 19.33 -3.74 15.07
N GLN A 21 19.27 -4.61 14.05
CA GLN A 21 19.24 -4.19 12.64
C GLN A 21 17.97 -3.39 12.33
N HIS A 22 16.81 -3.89 12.73
CA HIS A 22 15.54 -3.19 12.53
C HIS A 22 15.45 -1.86 13.31
N THR A 23 16.07 -1.78 14.49
CA THR A 23 16.14 -0.51 15.25
C THR A 23 17.01 0.53 14.56
N LEU A 24 18.14 0.13 13.95
CA LEU A 24 18.99 1.05 13.17
C LEU A 24 18.28 1.57 11.91
N GLU A 25 17.53 0.73 11.20
CA GLU A 25 16.73 1.15 10.04
C GLU A 25 15.58 2.10 10.42
N ALA A 26 14.93 1.84 11.56
CA ALA A 26 13.92 2.74 12.13
C ALA A 26 14.53 4.08 12.59
N HIS A 27 15.77 4.07 13.11
CA HIS A 27 16.46 5.28 13.52
C HIS A 27 17.03 6.08 12.31
N ALA A 28 17.35 5.41 11.19
CA ALA A 28 17.69 6.07 9.92
C ALA A 28 16.47 6.77 9.29
N THR A 29 15.26 6.33 9.60
CA THR A 29 14.00 6.93 9.12
C THR A 29 13.41 7.99 10.07
N ALA A 30 13.79 8.00 11.35
CA ALA A 30 13.27 8.95 12.35
C ALA A 30 14.09 10.26 12.51
N GLY A 31 15.29 10.35 11.91
CA GLY A 31 16.25 11.44 12.16
C GLY A 31 16.27 12.62 11.19
N GLY A 32 15.27 12.82 10.32
CA GLY A 32 15.44 13.72 9.17
C GLY A 32 14.19 14.41 8.64
N ASN A 33 13.40 15.08 9.48
CA ASN A 33 12.40 16.02 8.98
C ASN A 33 13.10 17.27 8.41
N ARG A 34 13.36 17.31 7.10
CA ARG A 34 13.33 18.51 6.23
C ARG A 34 13.83 18.20 4.81
N ARG A 35 12.87 18.11 3.88
CA ARG A 35 12.85 18.68 2.51
C ARG A 35 14.02 18.37 1.55
N ALA A 36 13.62 17.99 0.33
CA ALA A 36 14.41 17.66 -0.86
C ALA A 36 14.87 16.19 -0.89
N ALA A 37 14.76 15.43 -1.96
CA ALA A 37 14.58 15.78 -3.37
C ALA A 37 13.85 14.63 -4.08
N GLY A 38 13.25 14.94 -5.23
CA GLY A 38 12.44 14.01 -6.01
C GLY A 38 13.14 12.71 -6.38
N ALA A 39 12.37 11.63 -6.27
CA ALA A 39 12.55 10.43 -7.04
C ALA A 39 11.16 10.02 -7.53
N GLY A 40 10.80 10.53 -8.71
CA GLY A 40 9.83 9.82 -9.52
C GLY A 40 10.36 8.41 -9.78
N ARG A 41 9.41 7.49 -10.01
CA ARG A 41 9.59 6.13 -10.55
C ARG A 41 9.69 4.99 -9.51
N GLY A 42 8.51 4.49 -9.16
CA GLY A 42 8.23 3.06 -8.97
C GLY A 42 9.09 2.30 -7.95
N GLY A 43 8.78 2.44 -6.65
CA GLY A 43 9.38 1.64 -5.59
C GLY A 43 8.35 0.76 -4.88
N ALA A 44 8.36 -0.54 -5.18
CA ALA A 44 7.74 -1.57 -4.36
C ALA A 44 8.48 -1.69 -3.02
N GLY A 45 7.76 -1.90 -1.90
CA GLY A 45 8.41 -2.47 -0.70
C GLY A 45 7.86 -2.15 0.69
N GLY A 46 6.91 -1.22 0.86
CA GLY A 46 6.24 -1.06 2.17
C GLY A 46 5.19 -2.16 2.41
N PRO A 47 4.86 -2.53 3.66
CA PRO A 47 3.68 -3.36 3.93
C PRO A 47 2.49 -2.69 3.24
N ARG A 48 1.91 -3.36 2.23
CA ARG A 48 0.87 -2.75 1.41
C ARG A 48 -0.29 -2.38 2.32
N SER A 49 -0.48 -1.09 2.54
CA SER A 49 -1.61 -0.58 3.29
C SER A 49 -2.88 -1.08 2.60
N THR A 50 -3.93 -1.42 3.35
CA THR A 50 -5.27 -1.73 2.82
C THR A 50 -5.69 -0.80 1.66
N PRO A 51 -5.47 0.53 1.73
CA PRO A 51 -5.67 1.43 0.59
C PRO A 51 -4.86 1.12 -0.66
N ASP A 52 -3.58 0.78 -0.54
CA ASP A 52 -2.71 0.49 -1.67
C ASP A 52 -3.10 -0.83 -2.35
N ALA A 53 -3.57 -1.79 -1.57
CA ALA A 53 -4.07 -3.06 -2.11
C ALA A 53 -5.34 -2.86 -2.94
N ILE A 54 -6.28 -2.04 -2.46
CA ILE A 54 -7.50 -1.68 -3.19
C ILE A 54 -7.15 -0.88 -4.44
N PHE A 55 -6.24 0.11 -4.33
CA PHE A 55 -5.78 0.89 -5.47
C PHE A 55 -5.09 0.04 -6.55
N ALA A 56 -4.31 -0.97 -6.16
CA ALA A 56 -3.70 -1.91 -7.09
C ALA A 56 -4.76 -2.70 -7.89
N ILE A 57 -5.88 -3.07 -7.27
CA ILE A 57 -7.01 -3.74 -7.95
C ILE A 57 -7.66 -2.80 -8.97
N LEU A 58 -7.92 -1.55 -8.57
CA LEU A 58 -8.44 -0.50 -9.45
C LEU A 58 -7.53 -0.31 -10.67
N ARG A 59 -6.21 -0.19 -10.46
CA ARG A 59 -5.20 -0.03 -11.52
C ARG A 59 -5.12 -1.26 -12.43
N GLN A 60 -5.22 -2.46 -11.86
CA GLN A 60 -5.25 -3.70 -12.63
C GLN A 60 -6.48 -3.77 -13.53
N MET A 61 -7.66 -3.37 -13.03
CA MET A 61 -8.87 -3.30 -13.84
C MET A 61 -8.79 -2.24 -14.93
N ALA A 62 -8.24 -1.06 -14.62
CA ALA A 62 -8.02 0.00 -15.60
C ALA A 62 -7.10 -0.46 -16.75
N ARG A 63 -6.15 -1.37 -16.46
CA ARG A 63 -5.21 -1.95 -17.44
C ARG A 63 -5.74 -3.20 -18.16
N ALA A 64 -6.73 -3.89 -17.62
CA ALA A 64 -7.23 -5.16 -18.16
C ALA A 64 -7.80 -5.05 -19.59
N GLY A 65 -8.14 -3.84 -20.05
CA GLY A 65 -8.66 -3.58 -21.39
C GLY A 65 -7.61 -3.30 -22.47
N GLY A 66 -6.31 -3.43 -22.20
CA GLY A 66 -5.24 -3.09 -23.15
C GLY A 66 -5.03 -1.58 -23.38
N ASN A 67 -6.09 -0.79 -23.19
CA ASN A 67 -6.06 0.67 -23.07
C ASN A 67 -6.28 1.08 -21.61
N LEU A 68 -5.66 2.21 -21.23
CA LEU A 68 -5.82 2.85 -19.93
C LEU A 68 -7.28 3.33 -19.81
N THR A 69 -8.15 2.50 -19.24
CA THR A 69 -9.56 2.87 -19.10
C THR A 69 -9.67 3.80 -17.90
N LEU A 70 -9.90 5.08 -18.18
CA LEU A 70 -10.01 6.13 -17.16
C LEU A 70 -11.32 6.04 -16.38
N GLU A 71 -12.32 5.29 -16.86
CA GLU A 71 -13.60 5.10 -16.18
C GLU A 71 -13.84 3.63 -15.81
N LEU A 72 -14.06 3.36 -14.53
CA LEU A 72 -14.42 2.02 -14.03
C LEU A 72 -15.80 2.04 -13.37
N PRO A 73 -16.68 1.07 -13.68
CA PRO A 73 -17.96 0.95 -12.98
C PRO A 73 -17.72 0.49 -11.54
N PHE A 74 -18.27 1.23 -10.57
CA PHE A 74 -18.10 0.97 -9.13
C PHE A 74 -18.49 -0.46 -8.76
N ARG A 75 -19.57 -0.99 -9.35
CA ARG A 75 -20.03 -2.35 -9.11
C ARG A 75 -19.00 -3.42 -9.48
N ALA A 76 -18.31 -3.27 -10.61
CA ALA A 76 -17.28 -4.23 -11.01
C ALA A 76 -16.05 -4.17 -10.10
N VAL A 77 -15.72 -2.97 -9.60
CA VAL A 77 -14.65 -2.77 -8.62
C VAL A 77 -15.03 -3.45 -7.31
N LEU A 78 -16.26 -3.23 -6.84
CA LEU A 78 -16.77 -3.82 -5.61
C LEU A 78 -16.73 -5.35 -5.64
N GLU A 79 -17.17 -5.98 -6.74
CA GLU A 79 -17.10 -7.44 -6.89
C GLU A 79 -15.67 -7.96 -6.77
N ARG A 80 -14.67 -7.26 -7.31
CA ARG A 80 -13.25 -7.63 -7.19
C ARG A 80 -12.69 -7.41 -5.79
N VAL A 81 -13.09 -6.32 -5.14
CA VAL A 81 -12.64 -5.94 -3.80
C VAL A 81 -13.19 -6.93 -2.77
N VAL A 82 -14.47 -7.30 -2.89
CA VAL A 82 -15.11 -8.36 -2.08
C VAL A 82 -14.50 -9.73 -2.37
N ALA A 83 -14.24 -10.07 -3.63
CA ALA A 83 -13.54 -11.31 -3.98
C ALA A 83 -12.12 -11.41 -3.40
N LYS A 84 -11.52 -10.27 -3.05
CA LYS A 84 -10.22 -10.18 -2.38
C LYS A 84 -10.31 -10.18 -0.85
N GLY A 85 -11.53 -10.14 -0.29
CA GLY A 85 -11.78 -10.18 1.15
C GLY A 85 -11.90 -8.81 1.82
N TYR A 86 -12.00 -7.73 1.05
CA TYR A 86 -12.21 -6.37 1.56
C TYR A 86 -13.70 -6.00 1.56
N SER A 87 -14.10 -5.09 2.45
CA SER A 87 -15.48 -4.63 2.54
C SER A 87 -15.78 -3.47 1.59
N GLU A 88 -17.07 -3.22 1.34
CA GLU A 88 -17.51 -2.02 0.61
C GLU A 88 -17.11 -0.73 1.34
N GLN A 89 -17.10 -0.75 2.68
CA GLN A 89 -16.72 0.41 3.48
C GLN A 89 -15.24 0.75 3.28
N ASP A 90 -14.37 -0.26 3.23
CA ASP A 90 -12.95 -0.08 2.94
C ASP A 90 -12.78 0.55 1.54
N LEU A 91 -13.53 0.08 0.54
CA LEU A 91 -13.47 0.68 -0.81
C LEU A 91 -13.89 2.15 -0.80
N LEU A 92 -14.98 2.49 -0.12
CA LEU A 92 -15.48 3.86 -0.05
C LEU A 92 -14.51 4.79 0.67
N GLU A 93 -13.90 4.32 1.75
CA GLU A 93 -12.87 5.07 2.49
C GLU A 93 -11.65 5.35 1.61
N VAL A 94 -11.19 4.32 0.90
CA VAL A 94 -10.06 4.44 -0.03
C VAL A 94 -10.37 5.40 -1.17
N VAL A 95 -11.55 5.28 -1.78
CA VAL A 95 -11.97 6.20 -2.85
C VAL A 95 -11.99 7.64 -2.37
N ARG A 96 -12.51 7.93 -1.17
CA ARG A 96 -12.49 9.28 -0.58
C ARG A 96 -11.08 9.79 -0.33
N MET A 97 -10.20 8.93 0.19
CA MET A 97 -8.80 9.31 0.43
C MET A 97 -8.09 9.69 -0.87
N TYR A 98 -8.32 8.92 -1.95
CA TYR A 98 -7.76 9.21 -3.27
C TYR A 98 -8.47 10.36 -4.00
N GLU A 99 -9.70 10.69 -3.63
CA GLU A 99 -10.44 11.87 -4.08
C GLU A 99 -9.86 13.16 -3.47
N ASP A 100 -9.45 13.13 -2.19
CA ASP A 100 -8.83 14.28 -1.50
C ASP A 100 -7.48 14.69 -2.13
N ILE A 101 -6.75 13.73 -2.70
CA ILE A 101 -5.48 13.96 -3.39
C ILE A 101 -5.61 14.07 -4.93
N ASP A 102 -6.83 14.27 -5.46
CA ASP A 102 -7.12 14.45 -6.89
C ASP A 102 -6.60 13.30 -7.79
N VAL A 103 -6.60 12.07 -7.28
CA VAL A 103 -6.22 10.87 -8.05
C VAL A 103 -7.43 10.17 -8.63
N LEU A 104 -8.49 10.01 -7.82
CA LEU A 104 -9.75 9.37 -8.21
C LEU A 104 -10.90 10.37 -8.11
N LEU A 105 -11.89 10.23 -8.99
CA LEU A 105 -13.12 11.00 -8.96
C LEU A 105 -14.31 10.05 -8.89
N LEU A 106 -15.11 10.15 -7.83
CA LEU A 106 -16.35 9.40 -7.72
C LEU A 106 -17.49 10.23 -8.31
N ASN A 107 -18.24 9.66 -9.26
CA ASN A 107 -19.42 10.35 -9.79
C ASN A 107 -20.46 10.60 -8.67
N GLN A 108 -21.26 11.66 -8.77
CA GLN A 108 -22.34 12.00 -7.83
C GLN A 108 -23.33 10.84 -7.63
N SER A 109 -23.54 10.03 -8.67
CA SER A 109 -24.38 8.82 -8.58
C SER A 109 -23.70 7.62 -7.90
N ARG A 110 -22.41 7.71 -7.54
CA ARG A 110 -21.56 6.64 -6.98
C ARG A 110 -21.49 5.36 -7.80
N THR A 111 -21.81 5.45 -9.09
CA THR A 111 -21.86 4.31 -10.01
C THR A 111 -20.58 4.13 -10.82
N LYS A 112 -19.76 5.17 -10.91
CA LYS A 112 -18.54 5.20 -11.71
C LYS A 112 -17.41 5.90 -10.96
N ILE A 113 -16.22 5.31 -11.04
CA ILE A 113 -14.96 5.87 -10.56
C ILE A 113 -14.16 6.29 -11.80
N SER A 114 -13.72 7.53 -11.85
CA SER A 114 -12.88 8.07 -12.93
C SER A 114 -11.48 8.37 -12.41
N PHE A 115 -10.45 8.13 -13.20
CA PHE A 115 -9.08 8.54 -12.87
C PHE A 115 -8.85 9.96 -13.41
N VAL A 116 -8.48 10.89 -12.54
CA VAL A 116 -8.22 12.30 -12.92
C VAL A 116 -6.83 12.43 -13.54
N THR A 117 -5.84 11.73 -12.97
CA THR A 117 -4.48 11.68 -13.50
C THR A 117 -4.27 10.31 -14.18
N PRO A 118 -3.77 10.26 -15.43
CA PRO A 118 -3.45 8.99 -16.07
C PRO A 118 -2.39 8.26 -15.23
N PRO A 119 -2.62 7.01 -14.78
CA PRO A 119 -1.58 6.26 -14.10
C PRO A 119 -0.41 6.01 -15.06
N GLU A 120 0.73 6.68 -14.84
CA GLU A 120 2.02 6.30 -15.44
C GLU A 120 2.39 4.85 -15.08
#